data_AF-A0A3M2HVJ3-F1
#
_entry.id   AF-A0A3M2HVJ3-F1
#
_cell.length_a   1.000
_cell.length_b   1.000
_cell.length_c   1.000
_cell.angle_alpha   90.00
_cell.angle_beta   90.00
_cell.angle_gamma   90.00
#
_symmetry.space_group_name_H-M   'P 1'
#
loop_
_entity.id
_entity.type
_entity.pdbx_description
1 polymer ?
#
loop_
_entity_poly.entity_id
_entity_poly.type
_entity_poly.pdbx_seq_one_letter_code
_entity_poly.pdbx_strand_id
1 'polypeptide(L)'
;MLFDHNEDGVRTATSWLKLDDGLLVIDKNGNGLIDDGTELFGDGNPDSKRDLNDPAELSAGIIALRKYDWNKDGRFDANDASFADVKVWRDLNQDGISQANELFSLTDVGIQSINLTPTSTTNVDVGNGNVADSTGRFTRTDGSDGNFYDLLLASNSFYREFKDAIALTEKAKTINLI
;
A
#
# COMPACT_ATOMS: atom_id res chain seq x y z
N MET A 1 11.72 -2.95 -9.02
CA MET A 1 11.87 -2.49 -7.62
C MET A 1 11.44 -3.64 -6.71
N LEU A 2 12.07 -3.84 -5.55
CA LEU A 2 11.80 -4.96 -4.63
C LEU A 2 11.08 -4.45 -3.38
N PHE A 3 9.96 -5.04 -2.98
CA PHE A 3 9.24 -4.71 -1.73
C PHE A 3 8.69 -5.97 -1.05
N ASP A 4 8.67 -6.00 0.29
CA ASP A 4 8.18 -7.13 1.09
C ASP A 4 6.67 -6.96 1.35
N HIS A 5 5.86 -7.47 0.41
CA HIS A 5 4.41 -7.28 0.38
C HIS A 5 3.63 -8.06 1.43
N ASN A 6 4.25 -9.06 2.05
CA ASN A 6 3.55 -10.05 2.88
C ASN A 6 4.26 -10.32 4.21
N GLU A 7 5.22 -9.48 4.59
CA GLU A 7 5.96 -9.55 5.87
C GLU A 7 6.64 -10.91 6.06
N ASP A 8 7.05 -11.58 4.97
CA ASP A 8 7.74 -12.87 5.06
C ASP A 8 9.26 -12.71 5.15
N GLY A 9 9.73 -11.45 5.23
CA GLY A 9 11.13 -11.11 5.24
C GLY A 9 11.76 -11.14 3.85
N VAL A 10 10.98 -11.23 2.77
CA VAL A 10 11.49 -11.36 1.41
C VAL A 10 10.90 -10.28 0.50
N ARG A 11 11.73 -9.30 0.12
CA ARG A 11 11.34 -8.29 -0.86
C ARG A 11 11.25 -8.92 -2.24
N THR A 12 10.14 -8.75 -2.96
CA THR A 12 9.90 -9.35 -4.28
C THR A 12 9.73 -8.26 -5.35
N ALA A 13 10.18 -8.52 -6.59
CA ALA A 13 10.06 -7.54 -7.67
C ALA A 13 8.60 -7.30 -8.07
N THR A 14 8.15 -6.04 -8.06
CA THR A 14 6.80 -5.65 -8.52
C THR A 14 6.84 -4.58 -9.60
N SER A 15 5.85 -4.64 -10.49
CA SER A 15 5.56 -3.58 -11.46
C SER A 15 4.96 -2.39 -10.71
N TRP A 16 5.80 -1.42 -10.37
CA TRP A 16 5.41 -0.26 -9.56
C TRP A 16 4.55 0.75 -10.32
N LEU A 17 3.90 1.58 -9.51
CA LEU A 17 3.20 2.79 -9.89
C LEU A 17 4.13 3.80 -10.61
N LYS A 18 3.58 4.67 -11.46
CA LYS A 18 4.38 5.74 -12.11
C LYS A 18 4.80 6.78 -11.07
N LEU A 19 5.76 7.65 -11.41
CA LEU A 19 6.25 8.71 -10.50
C LEU A 19 5.16 9.68 -9.99
N ASP A 20 4.05 9.81 -10.71
CA ASP A 20 2.90 10.64 -10.36
C ASP A 20 1.86 9.93 -9.49
N ASP A 21 1.99 8.63 -9.31
CA ASP A 21 1.12 7.80 -8.48
C ASP A 21 1.72 7.63 -7.06
N GLY A 22 0.91 7.19 -6.09
CA GLY A 22 1.35 6.95 -4.72
C GLY A 22 0.52 5.88 -4.01
N LEU A 23 1.12 5.26 -2.99
CA LEU A 23 0.46 4.23 -2.19
C LEU A 23 -0.10 4.82 -0.91
N LEU A 24 -1.31 4.42 -0.55
CA LEU A 24 -1.88 4.75 0.74
C LEU A 24 -1.23 3.86 1.80
N VAL A 25 -0.75 4.47 2.88
CA VAL A 25 0.01 3.79 3.94
C VAL A 25 -0.34 4.33 5.32
N ILE A 26 -0.08 3.53 6.35
CA ILE A 26 -0.14 3.92 7.76
C ILE A 26 0.99 3.22 8.52
N ASP A 27 1.82 4.00 9.20
CA ASP A 27 2.86 3.48 10.09
C ASP A 27 2.19 2.84 11.33
N LYS A 28 2.14 1.51 11.34
CA LYS A 28 1.42 0.73 12.35
C LYS A 28 2.25 0.52 13.61
N ASN A 29 3.56 0.45 13.45
CA ASN A 29 4.49 0.11 14.51
C ASN A 29 5.15 1.36 15.15
N GLY A 30 4.96 2.53 14.55
CA GLY A 30 5.43 3.83 15.02
C GLY A 30 6.93 4.08 14.81
N ASN A 31 7.56 3.39 13.86
CA ASN A 31 9.00 3.50 13.62
C ASN A 31 9.39 4.63 12.64
N GLY A 32 8.40 5.30 12.04
CA GLY A 32 8.59 6.41 11.10
C GLY A 32 8.92 5.99 9.67
N LEU A 33 8.81 4.70 9.35
CA LEU A 33 9.03 4.10 8.03
C LEU A 33 7.81 3.28 7.62
N ILE A 34 7.69 2.98 6.33
CA ILE A 34 6.81 1.93 5.81
C ILE A 34 7.70 0.78 5.35
N ASP A 35 7.77 -0.29 6.14
CA ASP A 35 8.78 -1.33 5.96
C ASP A 35 8.24 -2.71 5.57
N ASP A 36 6.93 -2.91 5.58
CA ASP A 36 6.27 -4.12 5.08
C ASP A 36 4.81 -3.93 4.60
N GLY A 37 4.24 -5.02 4.09
CA GLY A 37 2.88 -5.11 3.58
C GLY A 37 1.76 -4.82 4.59
N THR A 38 2.02 -4.94 5.89
CA THR A 38 1.00 -4.72 6.93
C THR A 38 0.65 -3.25 7.11
N GLU A 39 1.52 -2.37 6.62
CA GLU A 39 1.42 -0.91 6.70
C GLU A 39 0.83 -0.28 5.43
N LEU A 40 0.65 -1.08 4.38
CA LEU A 40 -0.05 -0.70 3.15
C LEU A 40 -1.54 -0.96 3.31
N PHE A 41 -2.39 -0.14 2.68
CA PHE A 41 -3.82 -0.44 2.59
C PHE A 41 -4.08 -1.48 1.47
N GLY A 42 -3.97 -2.77 1.83
CA GLY A 42 -4.18 -3.92 0.96
C GLY A 42 -4.46 -5.22 1.74
N ASP A 43 -4.31 -6.37 1.10
CA ASP A 43 -4.59 -7.70 1.68
C ASP A 43 -3.64 -8.11 2.82
N GLY A 44 -2.39 -7.65 2.78
CA GLY A 44 -1.42 -7.82 3.86
C GLY A 44 -1.78 -7.05 5.14
N ASN A 45 -2.65 -6.04 5.06
CA ASN A 45 -3.01 -5.23 6.21
C ASN A 45 -3.86 -6.03 7.21
N PRO A 46 -3.50 -6.09 8.52
CA PRO A 46 -4.29 -6.82 9.51
C PRO A 46 -5.72 -6.28 9.69
N ASP A 47 -5.98 -5.03 9.31
CA ASP A 47 -7.30 -4.41 9.36
C ASP A 47 -8.20 -4.79 8.18
N SER A 48 -7.66 -5.42 7.13
CA SER A 48 -8.39 -5.82 5.92
C SER A 48 -9.28 -7.06 6.10
N LYS A 49 -9.28 -7.66 7.30
CA LYS A 49 -10.05 -8.87 7.60
C LYS A 49 -11.54 -8.65 7.35
N ARG A 50 -12.07 -9.37 6.36
CA ARG A 50 -13.50 -9.38 6.02
C ARG A 50 -14.35 -9.83 7.20
N ASP A 51 -15.45 -9.12 7.42
CA ASP A 51 -16.56 -9.65 8.21
C ASP A 51 -17.30 -10.68 7.35
N LEU A 52 -17.28 -11.95 7.76
CA LEU A 52 -17.96 -13.03 7.04
C LEU A 52 -19.49 -12.87 7.02
N ASN A 53 -20.03 -11.96 7.83
CA ASN A 53 -21.46 -11.62 7.86
C ASN A 53 -21.79 -10.42 6.97
N ASP A 54 -20.79 -9.71 6.44
CA ASP A 54 -20.99 -8.64 5.46
C ASP A 54 -20.79 -9.22 4.06
N PRO A 55 -21.88 -9.42 3.28
CA PRO A 55 -21.80 -9.97 1.93
C PRO A 55 -21.18 -8.98 0.93
N ALA A 56 -20.84 -7.75 1.35
CA ALA A 56 -20.23 -6.76 0.46
C ALA A 56 -18.85 -7.21 -0.05
N GLU A 57 -18.70 -7.26 -1.36
CA GLU A 57 -17.45 -7.58 -2.05
C GLU A 57 -16.45 -6.40 -2.03
N LEU A 58 -16.14 -5.89 -0.85
CA LEU A 58 -15.16 -4.82 -0.72
C LEU A 58 -13.75 -5.36 -0.84
N SER A 59 -12.90 -4.61 -1.52
CA SER A 59 -11.48 -4.90 -1.61
C SER A 59 -10.78 -4.68 -0.26
N ALA A 60 -9.63 -5.32 -0.10
CA ALA A 60 -8.92 -5.39 1.18
C ALA A 60 -8.51 -4.00 1.71
N GLY A 61 -8.00 -3.14 0.83
CA GLY A 61 -7.59 -1.78 1.17
C GLY A 61 -8.76 -0.91 1.63
N ILE A 62 -9.93 -1.05 1.02
CA ILE A 62 -11.14 -0.33 1.46
C ILE A 62 -11.61 -0.85 2.83
N ILE A 63 -11.58 -2.17 3.05
CA ILE A 63 -11.94 -2.75 4.35
C ILE A 63 -11.01 -2.22 5.45
N ALA A 64 -9.70 -2.19 5.19
CA ALA A 64 -8.72 -1.65 6.10
C ALA A 64 -8.97 -0.16 6.38
N LEU A 65 -9.18 0.66 5.34
CA LEU A 65 -9.40 2.10 5.49
C LEU A 65 -10.69 2.43 6.26
N ARG A 66 -11.75 1.64 6.09
CA ARG A 66 -13.02 1.79 6.84
C ARG A 66 -12.86 1.62 8.36
N LYS A 67 -11.78 1.01 8.86
CA LYS A 67 -11.51 0.98 10.30
C LYS A 67 -11.23 2.37 10.87
N TYR A 68 -10.81 3.30 10.02
CA TYR A 68 -10.42 4.65 10.39
C TYR A 68 -11.52 5.69 10.14
N ASP A 69 -12.64 5.30 9.53
CA ASP A 69 -13.88 6.09 9.44
C ASP A 69 -14.60 6.03 10.80
N TRP A 70 -14.23 6.94 11.69
CA TRP A 70 -14.69 6.94 13.07
C TRP A 70 -16.14 7.40 13.17
N ASN A 71 -16.51 8.38 12.35
CA ASN A 71 -17.85 8.97 12.35
C ASN A 71 -18.86 8.11 11.55
N LYS A 72 -18.38 7.13 10.77
CA LYS A 72 -19.15 6.18 9.95
C LYS A 72 -19.99 6.85 8.87
N ASP A 73 -19.51 7.96 8.31
CA ASP A 73 -20.22 8.67 7.24
C ASP A 73 -19.90 8.12 5.84
N GLY A 74 -19.01 7.12 5.74
CA GLY A 74 -18.61 6.47 4.50
C GLY A 74 -17.54 7.24 3.73
N ARG A 75 -16.91 8.23 4.36
CA ARG A 75 -15.82 9.04 3.82
C ARG A 75 -14.69 9.06 4.86
N PHE A 76 -13.46 8.84 4.38
CA PHE A 76 -12.28 9.09 5.20
C PHE A 76 -11.80 10.52 4.95
N ASP A 77 -11.96 11.41 5.92
CA ASP A 77 -11.61 12.83 5.82
C ASP A 77 -11.15 13.46 7.14
N ALA A 78 -10.93 14.79 7.15
CA ALA A 78 -10.42 15.52 8.31
C ALA A 78 -11.33 15.47 9.56
N ASN A 79 -12.56 14.94 9.46
CA ASN A 79 -13.42 14.68 10.61
C ASN A 79 -13.07 13.36 11.32
N ASP A 80 -12.21 12.53 10.73
CA ASP A 80 -11.69 11.30 11.33
C ASP A 80 -10.40 11.56 12.10
N ALA A 81 -10.33 11.02 13.32
CA ALA A 81 -9.19 11.24 14.22
C ALA A 81 -7.84 10.79 13.62
N SER A 82 -7.86 9.74 12.80
CA SER A 82 -6.67 9.16 12.18
C SER A 82 -6.33 9.73 10.80
N PHE A 83 -7.02 10.77 10.35
CA PHE A 83 -6.77 11.37 9.04
C PHE A 83 -5.32 11.87 8.88
N ALA A 84 -4.71 12.35 9.97
CA ALA A 84 -3.33 12.81 9.97
C ALA A 84 -2.30 11.67 9.96
N ASP A 85 -2.70 10.47 10.37
CA ASP A 85 -1.82 9.30 10.50
C ASP A 85 -1.64 8.58 9.16
N VAL A 86 -2.67 8.60 8.32
CA VAL A 86 -2.62 8.04 6.96
C VAL A 86 -1.82 8.95 6.04
N LYS A 87 -0.87 8.36 5.31
CA LYS A 87 0.03 9.06 4.39
C LYS A 87 -0.09 8.50 2.98
N VAL A 88 0.51 9.24 2.04
CA VAL A 88 0.81 8.75 0.70
C VAL A 88 2.31 8.56 0.59
N TRP A 89 2.73 7.33 0.35
CA TRP A 89 4.12 7.01 0.00
C TRP A 89 4.30 7.15 -1.50
N ARG A 90 5.19 8.05 -1.89
CA ARG A 90 5.66 8.21 -3.28
C ARG A 90 7.14 7.92 -3.28
N ASP A 91 7.49 6.72 -3.74
CA ASP A 91 8.89 6.33 -3.92
C ASP A 91 9.51 7.16 -5.06
N LEU A 92 10.25 8.21 -4.68
CA LEU A 92 10.76 9.21 -5.60
C LEU A 92 12.04 8.74 -6.29
N ASN A 93 12.80 7.88 -5.62
CA ASN A 93 14.06 7.36 -6.12
C ASN A 93 13.93 5.92 -6.70
N GLN A 94 12.75 5.30 -6.54
CA GLN A 94 12.36 3.99 -7.06
C GLN A 94 13.16 2.82 -6.47
N ASP A 95 13.61 2.93 -5.22
CA ASP A 95 14.39 1.89 -4.55
C ASP A 95 13.55 0.90 -3.72
N GLY A 96 12.25 1.16 -3.52
CA GLY A 96 11.34 0.33 -2.76
C GLY A 96 11.52 0.40 -1.25
N ILE A 97 12.26 1.39 -0.74
CA ILE A 97 12.51 1.60 0.67
C ILE A 97 11.91 2.93 1.08
N SER A 98 10.88 2.90 1.92
CA SER A 98 10.26 4.14 2.40
C SER A 98 11.25 5.03 3.13
N GLN A 99 11.25 6.32 2.76
CA GLN A 99 12.05 7.36 3.41
C GLN A 99 11.15 8.51 3.87
N ALA A 100 11.56 9.25 4.90
CA ALA A 100 10.76 10.34 5.46
C ALA A 100 10.42 11.44 4.43
N ASN A 101 11.28 11.70 3.44
CA ASN A 101 11.05 12.66 2.35
C ASN A 101 10.15 12.12 1.22
N GLU A 102 9.68 10.89 1.34
CA GLU A 102 8.79 10.21 0.39
C GLU A 102 7.37 9.99 0.96
N LEU A 103 7.18 10.31 2.25
CA LEU A 103 5.91 10.21 2.94
C LEU A 103 5.25 11.58 3.01
N PHE A 104 4.09 11.70 2.37
CA PHE A 104 3.34 12.93 2.29
C PHE A 104 2.01 12.79 3.05
N SER A 105 1.54 13.84 3.73
CA SER A 105 0.16 13.82 4.22
C SER A 105 -0.82 13.84 3.05
N LEU A 106 -2.05 13.37 3.27
CA LEU A 106 -3.13 13.47 2.28
C LEU A 106 -3.33 14.90 1.79
N THR A 107 -3.27 15.88 2.70
CA THR A 107 -3.38 17.29 2.36
C THR A 107 -2.21 17.83 1.54
N ASP A 108 -0.98 17.34 1.77
CA ASP A 108 0.21 17.78 1.01
C ASP A 108 0.12 17.36 -0.46
N VAL A 109 -0.54 16.23 -0.74
CA VAL A 109 -0.81 15.76 -2.11
C VAL A 109 -2.19 16.21 -2.64
N GLY A 110 -2.86 17.11 -1.91
CA GLY A 110 -4.13 17.72 -2.33
C GLY A 110 -5.33 16.79 -2.24
N ILE A 111 -5.30 15.73 -1.44
CA ILE A 111 -6.45 14.87 -1.14
C ILE A 111 -7.21 15.46 0.05
N GLN A 112 -8.49 15.78 -0.16
CA GLN A 112 -9.40 16.24 0.89
C GLN A 112 -10.11 15.07 1.57
N SER A 113 -10.52 14.07 0.81
CA SER A 113 -11.32 12.96 1.33
C SER A 113 -11.33 11.76 0.40
N ILE A 114 -11.40 10.55 0.94
CA ILE A 114 -11.52 9.30 0.17
C ILE A 114 -12.93 8.73 0.37
N ASN A 115 -13.63 8.41 -0.72
CA ASN A 115 -14.92 7.74 -0.64
C ASN A 115 -14.72 6.24 -0.38
N LEU A 116 -15.31 5.72 0.69
CA LEU A 116 -15.15 4.34 1.13
C LEU A 116 -16.14 3.38 0.48
N THR A 117 -16.98 3.89 -0.43
CA THR A 117 -17.80 3.07 -1.33
C THR A 117 -17.12 3.00 -2.70
N PRO A 118 -16.65 1.82 -3.13
CA PRO A 118 -16.03 1.68 -4.44
C PRO A 118 -17.02 2.02 -5.56
N THR A 119 -16.50 2.58 -6.65
CA THR A 119 -17.27 2.81 -7.88
C THR A 119 -17.44 1.53 -8.69
N SER A 120 -16.48 0.60 -8.58
CA SER A 120 -16.55 -0.75 -9.15
C SER A 120 -15.73 -1.73 -8.31
N THR A 121 -16.18 -2.97 -8.23
CA THR A 121 -15.49 -4.13 -7.63
C THR A 121 -15.17 -5.19 -8.68
N THR A 122 -15.23 -4.83 -9.96
CA THR A 122 -14.87 -5.72 -11.07
C THR A 122 -13.38 -5.66 -11.31
N ASN A 123 -12.75 -6.82 -11.45
CA ASN A 123 -11.36 -6.94 -11.84
C ASN A 123 -11.12 -6.30 -13.22
N VAL A 124 -10.19 -5.36 -13.27
CA VAL A 124 -9.72 -4.71 -14.49
C VAL A 124 -8.22 -4.96 -14.64
N ASP A 125 -7.81 -5.52 -15.77
CA ASP A 125 -6.40 -5.57 -16.15
C ASP A 125 -5.92 -4.14 -16.43
N VAL A 126 -4.94 -3.68 -15.65
CA VAL A 126 -4.35 -2.34 -15.78
C VAL A 126 -2.96 -2.39 -16.44
N GLY A 127 -2.60 -3.52 -17.03
CA GLY A 127 -1.37 -3.76 -17.77
C GLY A 127 -0.23 -4.31 -16.91
N ASN A 128 0.81 -4.83 -17.58
CA ASN A 128 2.01 -5.40 -16.95
C ASN A 128 1.73 -6.52 -15.91
N GLY A 129 0.58 -7.20 -16.05
CA GLY A 129 0.13 -8.26 -15.14
C GLY A 129 -0.54 -7.75 -13.86
N ASN A 130 -0.71 -6.43 -13.70
CA ASN A 130 -1.39 -5.83 -12.56
C ASN A 130 -2.90 -5.85 -12.78
N VAL A 131 -3.67 -6.15 -11.73
CA VAL A 131 -5.13 -6.14 -11.76
C VAL A 131 -5.63 -5.15 -10.71
N ALA A 132 -6.49 -4.21 -11.11
CA ALA A 132 -7.30 -3.46 -10.15
C ALA A 132 -8.53 -4.30 -9.82
N ASP A 133 -8.63 -4.81 -8.59
CA ASP A 133 -9.80 -5.60 -8.17
C ASP A 133 -10.99 -4.71 -7.77
N SER A 134 -10.71 -3.44 -7.52
CA SER A 134 -11.70 -2.40 -7.26
C SER A 134 -11.16 -1.03 -7.62
N THR A 135 -12.09 -0.12 -7.88
CA THR A 135 -11.83 1.28 -8.18
C THR A 135 -12.73 2.15 -7.32
N GLY A 136 -12.23 3.30 -6.89
CA GLY A 136 -13.01 4.29 -6.17
C GLY A 136 -12.56 5.71 -6.47
N ARG A 137 -13.13 6.66 -5.75
CA ARG A 137 -12.88 8.09 -5.96
C ARG A 137 -12.46 8.77 -4.66
N PHE A 138 -11.59 9.75 -4.81
CA PHE A 138 -11.28 10.72 -3.76
C PHE A 138 -11.55 12.12 -4.29
N THR A 139 -11.89 13.04 -3.39
CA THR A 139 -12.06 14.46 -3.71
C THR A 139 -10.77 15.19 -3.34
N ARG A 140 -10.31 16.07 -4.23
CA ARG A 140 -9.15 16.93 -4.02
C ARG A 140 -9.52 18.22 -3.31
N THR A 141 -8.52 18.87 -2.74
CA THR A 141 -8.68 20.17 -2.06
C THR A 141 -9.10 21.29 -3.01
N ASP A 142 -8.91 21.15 -4.32
CA ASP A 142 -9.40 22.07 -5.35
C ASP A 142 -10.85 21.77 -5.81
N GLY A 143 -11.49 20.74 -5.24
CA GLY A 143 -12.85 20.30 -5.56
C GLY A 143 -12.93 19.34 -6.76
N SER A 144 -11.83 19.02 -7.43
CA SER A 144 -11.81 18.00 -8.48
C SER A 144 -11.80 16.57 -7.89
N ASP A 145 -12.24 15.59 -8.67
CA ASP A 145 -12.17 14.18 -8.27
C ASP A 145 -10.91 13.50 -8.84
N GLY A 146 -10.36 12.55 -8.08
CA GLY A 146 -9.34 11.60 -8.51
C GLY A 146 -9.81 10.16 -8.31
N ASN A 147 -9.10 9.22 -8.93
CA ASN A 147 -9.39 7.79 -8.80
C ASN A 147 -8.34 7.13 -7.91
N PHE A 148 -8.77 6.16 -7.11
CA PHE A 148 -7.87 5.19 -6.49
C PHE A 148 -8.21 3.79 -6.98
N TYR A 149 -7.25 2.89 -6.84
CA TYR A 149 -7.34 1.49 -7.24
C TYR A 149 -6.83 0.65 -6.09
N ASP A 150 -7.55 -0.43 -5.75
CA ASP A 150 -6.95 -1.50 -4.97
C ASP A 150 -6.32 -2.48 -5.97
N LEU A 151 -5.00 -2.66 -5.86
CA LEU A 151 -4.17 -3.26 -6.88
C LEU A 151 -3.61 -4.60 -6.39
N LEU A 152 -3.94 -5.66 -7.12
CA LEU A 152 -3.17 -6.90 -7.13
C LEU A 152 -1.95 -6.67 -8.01
N LEU A 153 -0.83 -6.33 -7.38
CA LEU A 153 0.44 -6.11 -8.09
C LEU A 153 1.00 -7.44 -8.58
N ALA A 154 1.45 -7.45 -9.84
CA ALA A 154 2.23 -8.54 -10.38
C ALA A 154 3.53 -8.67 -9.58
N SER A 155 3.70 -9.77 -8.87
CA SER A 155 4.93 -10.11 -8.16
C SER A 155 5.75 -11.14 -8.94
N ASN A 156 7.05 -10.92 -9.03
CA ASN A 156 7.98 -11.87 -9.61
C ASN A 156 8.90 -12.45 -8.53
N SER A 157 8.53 -13.63 -8.04
CA SER A 157 9.24 -14.38 -7.00
C SER A 157 10.63 -14.89 -7.39
N PHE A 158 11.10 -14.70 -8.63
CA PHE A 158 12.48 -15.03 -9.02
C PHE A 158 13.50 -13.94 -8.65
N TYR A 159 13.06 -12.70 -8.43
CA TYR A 159 13.91 -11.60 -7.99
C TYR A 159 13.51 -11.23 -6.56
N ARG A 160 14.31 -11.68 -5.60
CA ARG A 160 14.02 -11.46 -4.17
C ARG A 160 15.26 -11.14 -3.34
N GLU A 161 15.07 -10.33 -2.31
CA GLU A 161 16.08 -10.00 -1.30
C GLU A 161 15.54 -10.34 0.09
N PHE A 162 16.29 -11.10 0.88
CA PHE A 162 15.92 -11.43 2.25
C PHE A 162 16.31 -10.28 3.18
N LYS A 163 15.39 -9.81 4.04
CA LYS A 163 15.62 -8.81 5.08
C LYS A 163 16.72 -9.27 6.06
N ASP A 164 16.84 -10.58 6.27
CA ASP A 164 17.91 -11.17 7.05
C ASP A 164 19.13 -11.51 6.18
N ALA A 165 20.21 -10.77 6.37
CA ALA A 165 21.53 -11.21 5.93
C ALA A 165 22.06 -12.25 6.92
N ILE A 166 22.01 -13.53 6.58
CA ILE A 166 22.78 -14.54 7.32
C ILE A 166 24.26 -14.21 7.12
N ALA A 167 24.95 -13.82 8.20
CA ALA A 167 26.39 -13.64 8.16
C ALA A 167 27.04 -14.93 7.64
N LEU A 168 27.68 -14.85 6.47
CA LEU A 168 28.40 -15.99 5.91
C LEU A 168 29.44 -16.44 6.94
N THR A 169 29.35 -17.71 7.35
CA THR A 169 30.43 -18.34 8.10
C THR A 169 31.74 -18.21 7.31
N GLU A 170 32.89 -18.18 7.98
CA GLU A 170 34.20 -18.08 7.31
C GLU A 170 34.39 -19.17 6.23
N LYS A 171 33.77 -20.36 6.41
CA LYS A 171 33.72 -21.42 5.39
C LYS A 171 32.93 -21.08 4.12
N ALA A 172 31.88 -20.27 4.23
CA ALA A 172 31.03 -19.91 3.10
C ALA A 172 31.63 -18.76 2.27
N LYS A 173 32.46 -17.88 2.88
CA LYS A 173 33.21 -16.85 2.15
C LYS A 173 34.30 -17.40 1.22
N THR A 174 34.80 -18.61 1.50
CA THR A 174 35.84 -19.27 0.69
C THR A 174 35.29 -20.05 -0.51
N ILE A 175 33.96 -20.13 -0.68
CA ILE A 175 33.33 -20.80 -1.82
C ILE A 175 33.08 -19.75 -2.91
N ASN A 176 34.16 -19.23 -3.50
CA ASN A 176 34.10 -18.49 -4.75
C ASN A 176 35.06 -19.14 -5.76
N LEU A 177 34.45 -19.75 -6.78
CA LEU A 177 34.96 -20.24 -8.07
C LEU A 177 35.94 -21.44 -8.10
N ILE A 178 35.42 -22.58 -8.59
CA ILE A 178 36.07 -23.35 -9.67
C ILE A 178 35.32 -23.01 -10.95
#